data_AF-A0A921JPA2-F1
#
_entry.id   AF-A0A921JPA2-F1
#
_cell.length_a   1.000
_cell.length_b   1.000
_cell.length_c   1.000
_cell.angle_alpha   90.00
_cell.angle_beta   90.00
_cell.angle_gamma   90.00
#
_symmetry.space_group_name_H-M   'P 1'
#
loop_
_entity.id
_entity.type
_entity.pdbx_description
1 polymer ?
#
loop_
_entity_poly.entity_id
_entity_poly.type
_entity_poly.pdbx_seq_one_letter_code
_entity_poly.pdbx_strand_id
1 'polypeptide(L)'
;MALPTRNEVSDDLKWDLSRVFKDDQEWDQEYNQVATEIKNLDRFKGNLAKSGQDLYEGITEILSVNRRLEKVYVYATMSSDVDTSNTHYLGLVAKAQSLANQM
;
A
#
# COMPACT_ATOMS: atom_id res chain seq x y z
N MET A 1 -29.86 -17.92 -17.33
CA MET A 1 -29.43 -16.56 -16.92
C MET A 1 -27.92 -16.60 -16.74
N ALA A 2 -27.19 -15.65 -17.31
CA ALA A 2 -25.77 -15.48 -17.05
C ALA A 2 -25.58 -14.52 -15.86
N LEU A 3 -24.58 -14.77 -15.03
CA LEU A 3 -24.18 -13.82 -13.99
C LEU A 3 -23.44 -12.65 -14.64
N PRO A 4 -23.67 -11.39 -14.21
CA PRO A 4 -22.95 -10.25 -14.73
C PRO A 4 -21.46 -10.33 -14.36
N THR A 5 -20.60 -9.93 -15.28
CA THR A 5 -19.19 -9.63 -15.02
C THR A 5 -19.08 -8.37 -14.17
N ARG A 6 -17.94 -8.18 -13.49
CA ARG A 6 -17.77 -7.03 -12.61
C ARG A 6 -17.87 -5.69 -13.34
N ASN A 7 -17.48 -5.64 -14.62
CA ASN A 7 -17.56 -4.45 -15.46
C ASN A 7 -19.00 -4.07 -15.84
N GLU A 8 -19.93 -5.02 -15.82
CA GLU A 8 -21.35 -4.80 -16.14
C GLU A 8 -22.17 -4.30 -14.94
N VAL A 9 -21.58 -4.34 -13.73
CA VAL A 9 -22.21 -3.78 -12.52
C VAL A 9 -22.16 -2.25 -12.60
N SER A 10 -23.22 -1.56 -12.17
CA SER A 10 -23.24 -0.09 -12.10
C SER A 10 -22.28 0.45 -11.04
N ASP A 11 -21.68 1.62 -11.29
CA ASP A 11 -20.61 2.17 -10.44
C ASP A 11 -21.09 2.59 -9.04
N ASP A 12 -22.37 2.93 -8.87
CA ASP A 12 -23.00 3.21 -7.57
C ASP A 12 -23.07 1.98 -6.65
N LEU A 13 -22.89 0.78 -7.21
CA LEU A 13 -22.80 -0.49 -6.49
C LEU A 13 -21.34 -0.98 -6.33
N LYS A 14 -20.37 -0.16 -6.70
CA LYS A 14 -18.93 -0.47 -6.59
C LYS A 14 -18.28 0.38 -5.50
N TRP A 15 -17.18 -0.13 -4.98
CA TRP A 15 -16.30 0.66 -4.13
C TRP A 15 -15.60 1.71 -4.98
N ASP A 16 -15.53 2.93 -4.47
CA ASP A 16 -14.80 4.03 -5.12
C ASP A 16 -13.35 4.05 -4.63
N LEU A 17 -12.49 3.26 -5.28
CA LEU A 17 -11.07 3.17 -4.94
C LEU A 17 -10.26 4.41 -5.34
N SER A 18 -10.83 5.32 -6.14
CA SER A 18 -10.22 6.60 -6.50
C SER A 18 -9.95 7.49 -5.28
N ARG A 19 -10.65 7.22 -4.16
CA ARG A 19 -10.45 7.87 -2.85
C ARG A 19 -9.16 7.44 -2.16
N VAL A 20 -8.58 6.31 -2.55
CA VAL A 20 -7.29 5.83 -2.03
C VAL A 20 -6.19 6.30 -2.99
N PHE A 21 -6.24 5.85 -4.24
CA PHE A 21 -5.41 6.36 -5.34
C PHE A 21 -6.29 6.54 -6.56
N LYS A 22 -6.12 7.66 -7.26
CA LYS A 22 -6.87 8.02 -8.46
C LYS A 22 -6.78 6.92 -9.52
N ASP A 23 -5.59 6.34 -9.68
CA ASP A 23 -5.28 5.30 -10.65
C ASP A 23 -4.04 4.49 -10.23
N ASP A 24 -3.76 3.44 -10.99
CA ASP A 24 -2.60 2.56 -10.75
C ASP A 24 -1.25 3.30 -10.89
N GLN A 25 -1.21 4.42 -11.65
CA GLN A 25 0.00 5.20 -11.81
C GLN A 25 0.35 5.95 -10.51
N GLU A 26 -0.65 6.54 -9.85
CA GLU A 26 -0.46 7.15 -8.53
C GLU A 26 -0.06 6.10 -7.49
N TRP A 27 -0.65 4.90 -7.55
CA TRP A 27 -0.25 3.77 -6.70
C TRP A 27 1.22 3.37 -6.93
N ASP A 28 1.66 3.23 -8.19
CA ASP A 28 3.05 2.87 -8.52
C ASP A 28 4.04 3.94 -8.03
N GLN A 29 3.68 5.23 -8.12
CA GLN A 29 4.51 6.31 -7.58
C GLN A 29 4.67 6.20 -6.06
N GLU A 30 3.56 6.01 -5.34
CA GLU A 30 3.56 5.85 -3.89
C GLU A 30 4.34 4.60 -3.47
N TYR A 31 4.14 3.47 -4.15
CA TYR A 31 4.88 2.23 -3.92
C TYR A 31 6.39 2.45 -3.98
N ASN A 32 6.87 3.11 -5.05
CA ASN A 32 8.30 3.38 -5.23
C ASN A 32 8.86 4.33 -4.17
N GLN A 33 8.07 5.31 -3.75
CA GLN A 33 8.47 6.23 -2.69
C GLN A 33 8.57 5.50 -1.34
N VAL A 34 7.55 4.74 -0.95
CA VAL A 34 7.55 3.93 0.28
C VAL A 34 8.71 2.93 0.27
N ALA A 35 8.98 2.26 -0.85
CA ALA A 35 10.12 1.35 -0.97
C ALA A 35 11.48 2.02 -0.76
N THR A 36 11.61 3.28 -1.12
CA THR A 36 12.82 4.06 -0.84
C THR A 36 12.89 4.46 0.62
N GLU A 37 11.77 4.90 1.21
CA GLU A 37 11.70 5.33 2.60
C GLU A 37 11.93 4.18 3.58
N ILE A 38 11.39 2.98 3.31
CA ILE A 38 11.66 1.77 4.09
C ILE A 38 13.16 1.50 4.20
N LYS A 39 13.90 1.57 3.09
CA LYS A 39 15.37 1.40 3.11
C LYS A 39 16.06 2.44 3.97
N ASN A 40 15.56 3.67 3.99
CA ASN A 40 16.14 4.75 4.78
C ASN A 40 15.89 4.59 6.29
N LEU A 41 14.94 3.74 6.71
CA LEU A 41 14.69 3.46 8.14
C LEU A 41 15.84 2.69 8.80
N ASP A 42 16.70 2.03 8.03
CA ASP A 42 17.87 1.32 8.55
C ASP A 42 18.79 2.21 9.40
N ARG A 43 18.79 3.53 9.15
CA ARG A 43 19.56 4.50 9.95
C ARG A 43 19.16 4.53 11.43
N PHE A 44 17.96 4.09 11.78
CA PHE A 44 17.48 4.03 13.16
C PHE A 44 17.94 2.78 13.91
N LYS A 45 18.43 1.74 13.20
CA LYS A 45 18.92 0.50 13.83
C LYS A 45 20.09 0.81 14.76
N GLY A 46 19.96 0.40 16.03
CA GLY A 46 20.96 0.65 17.08
C GLY A 46 21.05 2.09 17.59
N ASN A 47 20.24 3.02 17.05
CA ASN A 47 20.26 4.44 17.41
C ASN A 47 19.01 4.91 18.16
N LEU A 48 17.88 4.19 18.03
CA LEU A 48 16.56 4.53 18.60
C LEU A 48 16.56 4.85 20.10
N ALA A 49 17.42 4.19 20.89
CA ALA A 49 17.42 4.30 22.35
C ALA A 49 18.53 5.22 22.91
N LYS A 50 19.19 6.01 22.05
CA LYS A 50 20.27 6.92 22.48
C LYS A 50 19.76 8.11 23.29
N SER A 51 18.56 8.58 23.01
CA SER A 51 17.88 9.65 23.75
C SER A 51 16.36 9.60 23.53
N GLY A 52 15.61 10.37 24.33
CA GLY A 52 14.18 10.55 24.09
C GLY A 52 13.87 11.22 22.75
N GLN A 53 14.78 12.07 22.25
CA GLN A 53 14.64 12.71 20.94
C GLN A 53 14.81 11.68 19.82
N ASP A 54 15.85 10.85 19.88
CA ASP A 54 16.10 9.79 18.88
C ASP A 54 14.92 8.81 18.81
N LEU A 55 14.33 8.48 19.97
CA LEU A 55 13.15 7.62 20.05
C LEU A 55 11.93 8.26 19.38
N TYR A 56 11.67 9.54 19.69
CA TYR A 56 10.55 10.28 19.14
C TYR A 56 10.64 10.41 17.63
N GLU A 57 11.80 10.82 17.10
CA GLU A 57 12.03 10.96 15.67
C GLU A 57 11.90 9.62 14.94
N GLY A 58 12.57 8.58 15.47
CA GLY A 58 12.55 7.24 14.87
C GLY A 58 11.15 6.63 14.83
N ILE A 59 10.40 6.64 15.93
CA ILE A 59 9.03 6.12 15.95
C ILE A 59 8.12 6.92 15.02
N THR A 60 8.25 8.26 15.02
CA THR A 60 7.43 9.14 14.19
C THR A 60 7.61 8.82 12.72
N GLU A 61 8.86 8.62 12.28
CA GLU A 61 9.15 8.31 10.89
C GLU A 61 8.73 6.89 10.50
N ILE A 62 9.04 5.89 11.34
CA ILE A 62 8.61 4.49 11.14
C ILE A 62 7.09 4.43 10.97
N LEU A 63 6.33 5.10 11.84
CA LEU A 63 4.86 5.12 11.76
C LEU A 63 4.35 5.91 10.54
N SER A 64 5.04 6.97 10.14
CA SER A 64 4.71 7.73 8.94
C SER A 64 4.83 6.86 7.68
N VAL A 65 5.94 6.13 7.54
CA VAL A 65 6.17 5.20 6.42
C VAL A 65 5.18 4.05 6.47
N ASN A 66 4.92 3.48 7.66
CA ASN A 66 3.97 2.36 7.82
C ASN A 66 2.55 2.74 7.40
N ARG A 67 2.06 3.94 7.72
CA ARG A 67 0.73 4.40 7.28
C ARG A 67 0.60 4.48 5.75
N ARG A 68 1.67 4.89 5.07
CA ARG A 68 1.71 4.96 3.62
C ARG A 68 1.77 3.58 2.99
N LEU A 69 2.58 2.69 3.56
CA LEU A 69 2.62 1.27 3.20
C LEU A 69 1.25 0.61 3.34
N GLU A 70 0.53 0.86 4.43
CA GLU A 70 -0.84 0.36 4.63
C GLU A 70 -1.77 0.83 3.52
N LYS A 71 -1.67 2.09 3.10
CA LYS A 71 -2.47 2.63 1.98
C LYS A 71 -2.18 1.91 0.66
N VAL A 72 -0.90 1.68 0.35
CA VAL A 72 -0.43 0.91 -0.82
C VAL A 72 -1.00 -0.52 -0.76
N TYR A 73 -0.95 -1.16 0.41
CA TYR A 73 -1.42 -2.53 0.60
C TYR A 73 -2.93 -2.64 0.44
N VAL A 74 -3.69 -1.77 1.10
CA VAL A 74 -5.17 -1.78 1.08
C VAL A 74 -5.71 -1.54 -0.33
N TYR A 75 -5.13 -0.61 -1.08
CA TYR A 75 -5.52 -0.40 -2.48
C TYR A 75 -5.35 -1.68 -3.31
N ALA A 76 -4.19 -2.33 -3.20
CA ALA A 76 -3.90 -3.53 -3.97
C ALA A 76 -4.87 -4.68 -3.63
N THR A 77 -5.11 -4.93 -2.33
CA THR A 77 -6.03 -6.00 -1.90
C THR A 77 -7.48 -5.70 -2.29
N MET A 78 -7.97 -4.48 -2.02
CA MET A 78 -9.34 -4.11 -2.37
C MET A 78 -9.57 -4.15 -3.89
N SER A 79 -8.56 -3.77 -4.69
CA SER A 79 -8.64 -3.87 -6.15
C SER A 79 -8.65 -5.32 -6.62
N SER A 80 -7.96 -6.23 -5.93
CA SER A 80 -8.01 -7.67 -6.25
C SER A 80 -9.34 -8.32 -5.86
N ASP A 81 -10.00 -7.83 -4.80
CA ASP A 81 -11.29 -8.34 -4.33
C ASP A 81 -12.45 -7.98 -5.28
N VAL A 82 -12.26 -6.95 -6.13
CA VAL A 82 -13.22 -6.55 -7.17
C VAL A 82 -13.41 -7.67 -8.19
N ASP A 83 -12.33 -8.33 -8.60
CA ASP A 83 -12.32 -9.50 -9.48
C ASP A 83 -11.06 -10.33 -9.24
N THR A 84 -11.20 -11.43 -8.52
CA THR A 84 -10.09 -12.31 -8.13
C THR A 84 -9.50 -13.12 -9.29
N SER A 85 -10.08 -13.05 -10.48
CA SER A 85 -9.50 -13.59 -11.70
C SER A 85 -8.57 -12.60 -12.42
N ASN A 86 -8.58 -11.33 -12.01
CA ASN A 86 -7.77 -10.28 -12.62
C ASN A 86 -6.31 -10.36 -12.18
N THR A 87 -5.48 -10.97 -13.03
CA THR A 87 -4.04 -11.17 -12.79
C THR A 87 -3.24 -9.89 -12.56
N HIS A 88 -3.68 -8.75 -13.10
CA HIS A 88 -3.02 -7.46 -12.87
C HIS A 88 -3.06 -7.06 -11.39
N TYR A 89 -4.25 -7.10 -10.78
CA TYR A 89 -4.41 -6.75 -9.36
C TYR A 89 -3.85 -7.80 -8.41
N LEU A 90 -3.88 -9.09 -8.79
CA LEU A 90 -3.12 -10.12 -8.07
C LEU A 90 -1.61 -9.81 -8.05
N GLY A 91 -1.07 -9.27 -9.15
CA GLY A 91 0.31 -8.80 -9.23
C GLY A 91 0.60 -7.62 -8.30
N LEU A 92 -0.33 -6.66 -8.17
CA LEU A 92 -0.19 -5.55 -7.22
C LEU A 92 -0.19 -6.04 -5.78
N VAL A 93 -1.04 -7.02 -5.44
CA VAL A 93 -1.04 -7.65 -4.10
C VAL A 93 0.30 -8.29 -3.79
N ALA A 94 0.87 -9.06 -4.73
CA ALA A 94 2.18 -9.68 -4.55
C ALA A 94 3.29 -8.64 -4.34
N LYS A 95 3.28 -7.53 -5.11
CA LYS A 95 4.21 -6.41 -4.91
C LYS A 95 4.05 -5.78 -3.52
N ALA A 96 2.81 -5.49 -3.10
CA ALA A 96 2.53 -4.88 -1.81
C ALA A 96 2.92 -5.78 -0.63
N GLN A 97 2.66 -7.09 -0.71
CA GLN A 97 3.09 -8.08 0.28
C GLN A 97 4.62 -8.16 0.37
N SER A 98 5.31 -8.18 -0.78
CA SER A 98 6.77 -8.18 -0.81
C SER A 98 7.35 -6.92 -0.18
N LEU A 99 6.72 -5.76 -0.41
CA LEU A 99 7.12 -4.51 0.20
C LEU A 99 6.85 -4.49 1.71
N ALA A 100 5.71 -5.00 2.15
CA ALA A 100 5.36 -5.09 3.56
C ALA A 100 6.33 -5.99 4.35
N ASN A 101 6.87 -7.04 3.72
CA ASN A 101 7.90 -7.89 4.31
C ASN A 101 9.28 -7.21 4.43
N GLN A 102 9.49 -6.06 3.78
CA GLN A 102 10.75 -5.28 3.87
C GLN A 102 10.72 -4.23 4.98
N MET A 103 9.53 -3.92 5.52
CA MET A 103 9.34 -3.03 6.66
C MET A 103 9.81 -3.70 7.95
#